data_AF-V8CV66-F1
#
_entry.id   AF-V8CV66-F1
#
_cell.length_a   1.000
_cell.length_b   1.000
_cell.length_c   1.000
_cell.angle_alpha   90.00
_cell.angle_beta   90.00
_cell.angle_gamma   90.00
#
_symmetry.space_group_name_H-M   'P 1'
#
loop_
_entity.id
_entity.type
_entity.pdbx_description
1 polymer ?
#
loop_
_entity_poly.entity_id
_entity_poly.type
_entity_poly.pdbx_seq_one_letter_code
_entity_poly.pdbx_strand_id
1 'polypeptide(L)'
;MTATLDHRIATPVRPSARPNGPETQRSGVRQGGPAGPRIGSPVRPAHPQPAPGQQKAPAKFGGTRAGIHVATPQLHLSTKPAAVVLRAARLHGPVFRDAASAASGLSISTVNRQVSALLKAGLLRERADLAPAGAIGRPRLPFELNTAEYLTVGIHIGLKVTSITTHDLFHRVVGAIQIPTPAADTPEQTLTSIGLSAKRFLSRWQNKRVLWAGVALAGRVDNGGRVSHSRLNWQSAPVGEVLASVIGLPISVASHVEAMAAAELLLNPQAELLVDPGQEGGSFVYFYARETVGIAFTVGGSVYTPTAGPPEIGHFPAGRTELLDPHRTGRLEPTVSDTGVVDAAIAAGLAIETVEDVHQLAAAGNDVARAILTERAEVLGRAVGLISDIFNPDHVVLGGQAFTDAPSTLPVVARAVRETSVSERRDVRVSRSGATVQQQAAGAVSLDAIYSDPIEALSRSL
;
A
#
# COMPACT_ATOMS: atom_id res chain seq x y z
N MET A 1 -3.11 -33.57 7.93
CA MET A 1 -2.76 -33.33 6.51
C MET A 1 -2.82 -31.84 6.26
N THR A 2 -1.79 -31.31 5.61
CA THR A 2 -1.15 -30.03 5.97
C THR A 2 -1.63 -28.87 5.08
N ALA A 3 -2.17 -27.82 5.70
CA ALA A 3 -2.08 -26.49 5.09
C ALA A 3 -0.61 -26.07 5.18
N THR A 4 0.10 -26.12 4.05
CA THR A 4 1.51 -25.74 3.98
C THR A 4 1.62 -24.22 3.91
N LEU A 5 1.89 -23.59 5.06
CA LEU A 5 2.43 -22.22 5.10
C LEU A 5 3.90 -22.29 4.62
N ASP A 6 4.16 -21.93 3.35
CA ASP A 6 5.52 -21.92 2.81
C ASP A 6 6.24 -20.62 3.23
N HIS A 7 7.29 -20.74 4.04
CA HIS A 7 8.10 -19.64 4.55
C HIS A 7 9.45 -19.62 3.85
N ARG A 8 9.62 -18.74 2.85
CA ARG A 8 10.95 -18.42 2.30
C ARG A 8 11.33 -17.00 2.69
N ILE A 9 12.05 -16.88 3.81
CA ILE A 9 12.56 -15.62 4.37
C ILE A 9 13.86 -15.23 3.65
N ALA A 10 13.92 -13.99 3.17
CA ALA A 10 15.17 -13.36 2.74
C ALA A 10 15.93 -12.83 3.98
N THR A 11 17.21 -13.17 4.09
CA THR A 11 18.08 -12.82 5.23
C THR A 11 18.41 -11.32 5.23
N PRO A 12 18.19 -10.56 6.33
CA PRO A 12 18.63 -9.18 6.41
C PRO A 12 20.12 -9.07 6.78
N VAL A 13 20.84 -8.25 6.02
CA VAL A 13 22.23 -7.84 6.31
C VAL A 13 22.22 -6.81 7.46
N ARG A 14 22.91 -7.11 8.56
CA ARG A 14 23.11 -6.20 9.70
C ARG A 14 24.09 -5.07 9.35
N PRO A 15 23.82 -3.80 9.74
CA PRO A 15 24.86 -2.79 9.89
C PRO A 15 25.39 -2.77 11.34
N SER A 16 26.72 -2.66 11.44
CA SER A 16 27.52 -2.59 12.66
C SER A 16 27.33 -1.28 13.44
N ALA A 17 27.17 -1.38 14.76
CA ALA A 17 27.21 -0.25 15.69
C ALA A 17 28.64 0.05 16.16
N ARG A 18 28.93 1.33 16.42
CA ARG A 18 29.95 1.78 17.38
C ARG A 18 29.45 2.99 18.19
N PRO A 19 29.95 3.17 19.43
CA PRO A 19 29.30 3.98 20.47
C PRO A 19 29.98 5.35 20.66
N ASN A 20 29.29 6.27 21.35
CA ASN A 20 29.90 7.33 22.19
C ASN A 20 28.83 7.91 23.13
N GLY A 21 29.10 7.93 24.44
CA GLY A 21 28.46 8.83 25.42
C GLY A 21 29.44 9.98 25.80
N PRO A 22 29.29 10.69 26.95
CA PRO A 22 28.09 10.92 27.76
C PRO A 22 27.90 12.42 28.19
N GLU A 23 26.86 12.66 29.01
CA GLU A 23 26.71 13.71 30.06
C GLU A 23 26.49 15.21 29.71
N THR A 24 25.36 15.79 30.16
CA THR A 24 25.27 16.64 31.40
C THR A 24 23.87 17.25 31.64
N GLN A 25 23.44 17.11 32.90
CA GLN A 25 22.51 17.86 33.78
C GLN A 25 21.97 19.26 33.37
N ARG A 26 20.69 19.56 33.66
CA ARG A 26 20.26 20.37 34.85
C ARG A 26 18.74 20.65 34.91
N SER A 27 18.31 20.81 36.16
CA SER A 27 17.00 21.03 36.78
C SER A 27 16.25 22.34 36.46
N GLY A 28 14.92 22.35 36.66
CA GLY A 28 14.16 23.59 36.87
C GLY A 28 12.65 23.41 37.08
N VAL A 29 12.24 23.13 38.32
CA VAL A 29 10.85 23.15 38.81
C VAL A 29 10.40 24.59 39.05
N ARG A 30 9.13 24.93 38.75
CA ARG A 30 8.34 25.92 39.53
C ARG A 30 6.82 25.76 39.27
N GLN A 31 6.10 25.50 40.38
CA GLN A 31 4.65 25.57 40.51
C GLN A 31 4.19 26.99 40.86
N GLY A 32 2.92 27.30 40.57
CA GLY A 32 2.18 28.43 41.16
C GLY A 32 0.81 28.67 40.52
N GLY A 33 -0.28 28.22 41.17
CA GLY A 33 -1.61 28.85 41.08
C GLY A 33 -1.93 29.53 42.43
N PRO A 34 -3.19 29.84 42.80
CA PRO A 34 -4.40 30.15 42.02
C PRO A 34 -5.09 31.46 42.54
N ALA A 35 -6.17 31.96 41.88
CA ALA A 35 -7.27 32.73 42.53
C ALA A 35 -8.44 33.03 41.57
N GLY A 36 -9.68 32.69 41.98
CA GLY A 36 -10.94 33.33 41.55
C GLY A 36 -11.35 34.42 42.57
N PRO A 37 -12.63 34.89 42.71
CA PRO A 37 -13.89 34.42 42.08
C PRO A 37 -14.90 35.52 41.57
N ARG A 38 -15.91 35.06 40.81
CA ARG A 38 -17.38 35.41 40.69
C ARG A 38 -17.83 36.89 40.68
N ILE A 39 -18.80 37.28 39.83
CA ILE A 39 -20.29 37.25 40.04
C ILE A 39 -21.00 37.51 38.68
N GLY A 40 -22.23 37.01 38.47
CA GLY A 40 -22.91 36.97 37.16
C GLY A 40 -24.25 37.70 36.98
N SER A 41 -24.83 37.42 35.80
CA SER A 41 -26.23 37.59 35.31
C SER A 41 -26.70 39.00 34.89
N PRO A 42 -27.68 39.17 33.97
CA PRO A 42 -28.58 38.17 33.36
C PRO A 42 -28.72 38.20 31.81
N VAL A 43 -29.36 37.15 31.29
CA VAL A 43 -29.78 36.94 29.89
C VAL A 43 -31.05 37.74 29.55
N ARG A 44 -31.13 38.29 28.33
CA ARG A 44 -32.38 38.70 27.65
C ARG A 44 -32.30 38.37 26.14
N PRO A 45 -33.45 38.07 25.48
CA PRO A 45 -33.49 37.40 24.19
C PRO A 45 -33.36 38.37 23.01
N ALA A 46 -32.67 37.95 21.94
CA ALA A 46 -32.55 38.71 20.70
C ALA A 46 -33.64 38.31 19.70
N HIS A 47 -34.38 39.32 19.20
CA HIS A 47 -35.22 39.24 18.01
C HIS A 47 -34.39 39.13 16.72
N PRO A 48 -34.95 38.59 15.61
CA PRO A 48 -34.20 38.22 14.42
C PRO A 48 -34.14 39.33 13.36
N GLN A 49 -32.98 39.48 12.69
CA GLN A 49 -32.74 39.93 11.29
C GLN A 49 -31.33 40.57 11.16
N PRO A 50 -30.78 40.77 9.94
CA PRO A 50 -30.95 40.10 8.65
C PRO A 50 -29.61 39.54 8.12
N ALA A 51 -29.66 38.71 7.08
CA ALA A 51 -28.45 38.16 6.43
C ALA A 51 -27.54 39.25 5.84
N PRO A 52 -26.21 39.19 6.02
CA PRO A 52 -25.29 39.98 5.23
C PRO A 52 -24.30 39.11 4.44
N GLY A 53 -24.26 39.39 3.13
CA GLY A 53 -22.99 39.56 2.43
C GLY A 53 -22.43 38.34 1.72
N GLN A 54 -22.62 38.31 0.40
CA GLN A 54 -21.73 37.63 -0.54
C GLN A 54 -20.26 37.95 -0.20
N GLN A 55 -19.52 36.96 0.30
CA GLN A 55 -18.06 37.06 0.43
C GLN A 55 -17.41 36.79 -0.94
N LYS A 56 -16.58 37.75 -1.34
CA LYS A 56 -15.83 37.79 -2.59
C LYS A 56 -14.98 36.53 -2.78
N ALA A 57 -15.00 35.99 -4.00
CA ALA A 57 -14.14 34.90 -4.45
C ALA A 57 -12.65 35.21 -4.22
N PRO A 58 -11.84 34.22 -3.79
CA PRO A 58 -10.40 34.43 -3.68
C PRO A 58 -9.76 34.54 -5.07
N ALA A 59 -8.70 35.35 -5.13
CA ALA A 59 -8.00 35.77 -6.33
C ALA A 59 -7.56 34.59 -7.22
N LYS A 60 -7.83 34.72 -8.52
CA LYS A 60 -7.32 33.84 -9.57
C LYS A 60 -5.79 33.97 -9.62
N PHE A 61 -5.08 32.94 -9.14
CA PHE A 61 -3.67 32.75 -9.45
C PHE A 61 -3.55 32.35 -10.93
N GLY A 62 -3.42 33.36 -11.79
CA GLY A 62 -3.14 33.23 -13.21
C GLY A 62 -1.67 32.91 -13.46
N GLY A 63 -1.32 31.64 -13.41
CA GLY A 63 -0.18 31.06 -14.12
C GLY A 63 -0.73 29.85 -14.86
N THR A 64 -0.34 29.66 -16.12
CA THR A 64 -0.71 28.51 -16.95
C THR A 64 -0.24 27.21 -16.27
N ARG A 65 -1.09 26.66 -15.38
CA ARG A 65 -0.92 25.33 -14.79
C ARG A 65 -1.00 24.32 -15.92
N ALA A 66 0.07 23.55 -16.13
CA ALA A 66 -0.08 22.22 -16.72
C ALA A 66 -1.26 21.54 -16.00
N GLY A 67 -2.24 21.05 -16.74
CA GLY A 67 -3.51 20.60 -16.17
C GLY A 67 -3.27 19.55 -15.09
N ILE A 68 -3.87 19.74 -13.91
CA ILE A 68 -3.84 18.74 -12.85
C ILE A 68 -4.42 17.44 -13.41
N HIS A 69 -3.61 16.37 -13.45
CA HIS A 69 -4.06 15.08 -13.91
C HIS A 69 -4.19 14.11 -12.74
N VAL A 70 -5.43 13.75 -12.41
CA VAL A 70 -5.74 12.68 -11.48
C VAL A 70 -6.35 11.51 -12.25
N ALA A 71 -5.75 10.33 -12.13
CA ALA A 71 -6.21 9.10 -12.75
C ALA A 71 -6.78 8.13 -11.72
N THR A 72 -7.76 7.34 -12.15
CA THR A 72 -8.21 6.16 -11.41
C THR A 72 -7.35 4.98 -11.86
N PRO A 73 -6.56 4.37 -10.96
CA PRO A 73 -5.74 3.22 -11.32
C PRO A 73 -6.62 2.01 -11.65
N GLN A 74 -6.16 1.17 -12.58
CA GLN A 74 -6.89 -0.01 -13.03
C GLN A 74 -6.54 -1.26 -12.21
N LEU A 75 -5.35 -1.31 -11.60
CA LEU A 75 -4.88 -2.39 -10.71
C LEU A 75 -4.98 -3.79 -11.36
N HIS A 76 -4.58 -3.87 -12.63
CA HIS A 76 -4.71 -5.08 -13.44
C HIS A 76 -3.50 -5.32 -14.35
N LEU A 77 -3.34 -6.56 -14.80
CA LEU A 77 -2.38 -6.92 -15.84
C LEU A 77 -2.92 -6.53 -17.20
N SER A 78 -2.57 -5.33 -17.68
CA SER A 78 -3.04 -4.83 -18.97
C SER A 78 -2.67 -5.76 -20.14
N THR A 79 -3.63 -5.89 -21.06
CA THR A 79 -3.52 -6.64 -22.32
C THR A 79 -3.18 -5.74 -23.51
N LYS A 80 -3.03 -4.42 -23.30
CA LYS A 80 -2.59 -3.51 -24.36
C LYS A 80 -1.22 -3.95 -24.88
N PRO A 81 -0.98 -4.00 -26.21
CA PRO A 81 0.26 -4.57 -26.74
C PRO A 81 1.56 -3.95 -26.18
N ALA A 82 1.59 -2.64 -25.94
CA ALA A 82 2.75 -1.97 -25.36
C ALA A 82 3.00 -2.41 -23.90
N ALA A 83 1.95 -2.55 -23.09
CA ALA A 83 2.01 -3.04 -21.72
C ALA A 83 2.49 -4.48 -21.66
N VAL A 84 1.99 -5.34 -22.55
CA VAL A 84 2.41 -6.75 -22.63
C VAL A 84 3.90 -6.87 -22.99
N VAL A 85 4.39 -6.08 -23.94
CA VAL A 85 5.83 -6.05 -24.29
C VAL A 85 6.69 -5.50 -23.15
N LEU A 86 6.22 -4.45 -22.46
CA LEU A 86 6.91 -3.91 -21.28
C LEU A 86 6.99 -4.96 -20.16
N ARG A 87 5.91 -5.71 -19.93
CA ARG A 87 5.87 -6.83 -18.97
C ARG A 87 6.83 -7.95 -19.37
N ALA A 88 6.91 -8.32 -20.65
CA ALA A 88 7.89 -9.29 -21.13
C ALA A 88 9.34 -8.83 -20.87
N ALA A 89 9.63 -7.55 -21.08
CA ALA A 89 10.94 -6.97 -20.73
C ALA A 89 11.21 -6.99 -19.22
N ARG A 90 10.17 -6.77 -18.39
CA ARG A 90 10.28 -6.80 -16.93
C ARG A 90 10.56 -8.21 -16.40
N LEU A 91 9.93 -9.23 -16.97
CA LEU A 91 9.99 -10.60 -16.45
C LEU A 91 11.14 -11.42 -17.05
N HIS A 92 11.49 -11.16 -18.31
CA HIS A 92 12.45 -11.98 -19.06
C HIS A 92 13.65 -11.19 -19.59
N GLY A 93 13.74 -9.90 -19.30
CA GLY A 93 14.83 -9.04 -19.77
C GLY A 93 16.19 -9.45 -19.19
N PRO A 94 17.30 -9.30 -19.96
CA PRO A 94 17.35 -8.88 -21.36
C PRO A 94 16.77 -9.94 -22.31
N VAL A 95 15.92 -9.52 -23.25
CA VAL A 95 15.14 -10.44 -24.11
C VAL A 95 15.21 -10.04 -25.59
N PHE A 96 15.24 -11.03 -26.49
CA PHE A 96 15.12 -10.81 -27.92
C PHE A 96 13.65 -10.71 -28.37
N ARG A 97 13.40 -10.10 -29.54
CA ARG A 97 12.04 -9.86 -30.05
C ARG A 97 11.25 -11.14 -30.35
N ASP A 98 11.93 -12.20 -30.79
CA ASP A 98 11.36 -13.53 -31.00
C ASP A 98 10.98 -14.22 -29.67
N ALA A 99 11.88 -14.20 -28.68
CA ALA A 99 11.58 -14.71 -27.34
C ALA A 99 10.44 -13.92 -26.66
N ALA A 100 10.41 -12.59 -26.83
CA ALA A 100 9.32 -11.75 -26.35
C ALA A 100 8.00 -12.06 -27.07
N SER A 101 8.01 -12.38 -28.37
CA SER A 101 6.83 -12.83 -29.12
C SER A 101 6.29 -14.16 -28.57
N ALA A 102 7.18 -15.13 -28.31
CA ALA A 102 6.80 -16.41 -27.71
C ALA A 102 6.20 -16.23 -26.30
N ALA A 103 6.82 -15.42 -25.44
CA ALA A 103 6.36 -15.19 -24.07
C ALA A 103 5.07 -14.35 -23.98
N SER A 104 4.85 -13.44 -24.93
CA SER A 104 3.69 -12.54 -24.90
C SER A 104 2.45 -13.04 -25.64
N GLY A 105 2.59 -14.06 -26.50
CA GLY A 105 1.55 -14.47 -27.43
C GLY A 105 1.25 -13.47 -28.55
N LEU A 106 1.99 -12.36 -28.64
CA LEU A 106 1.83 -11.36 -29.70
C LEU A 106 2.58 -11.77 -30.97
N SER A 107 2.08 -11.35 -32.13
CA SER A 107 2.80 -11.52 -33.40
C SER A 107 4.14 -10.78 -33.39
N ILE A 108 5.15 -11.33 -34.07
CA ILE A 108 6.48 -10.70 -34.18
C ILE A 108 6.42 -9.28 -34.75
N SER A 109 5.50 -9.01 -35.68
CA SER A 109 5.29 -7.68 -36.25
C SER A 109 4.74 -6.68 -35.22
N THR A 110 3.88 -7.14 -34.31
CA THR A 110 3.37 -6.33 -33.20
C THR A 110 4.45 -6.08 -32.17
N VAL A 111 5.21 -7.10 -31.77
CA VAL A 111 6.35 -6.93 -30.86
C VAL A 111 7.34 -5.91 -31.43
N ASN A 112 7.73 -6.03 -32.70
CA ASN A 112 8.65 -5.08 -33.34
C ASN A 112 8.15 -3.62 -33.27
N ARG A 113 6.87 -3.40 -33.55
CA ARG A 113 6.24 -2.07 -33.47
C ARG A 113 6.29 -1.53 -32.04
N GLN A 114 5.90 -2.33 -31.05
CA GLN A 114 5.82 -1.87 -29.66
C GLN A 114 7.20 -1.68 -29.04
N VAL A 115 8.17 -2.56 -29.31
CA VAL A 115 9.57 -2.38 -28.88
C VAL A 115 10.12 -1.07 -29.45
N SER A 116 9.88 -0.79 -30.74
CA SER A 116 10.32 0.47 -31.36
C SER A 116 9.70 1.70 -30.70
N ALA A 117 8.40 1.65 -30.39
CA ALA A 117 7.70 2.73 -29.70
C ALA A 117 8.24 2.95 -28.28
N LEU A 118 8.45 1.88 -27.52
CA LEU A 118 8.95 1.94 -26.14
C LEU A 118 10.43 2.34 -26.06
N LEU A 119 11.26 1.95 -27.04
CA LEU A 119 12.64 2.44 -27.19
C LEU A 119 12.65 3.94 -27.47
N LYS A 120 11.78 4.42 -28.39
CA LYS A 120 11.62 5.85 -28.68
C LYS A 120 11.14 6.63 -27.46
N ALA A 121 10.28 6.01 -26.65
CA ALA A 121 9.80 6.55 -25.38
C ALA A 121 10.85 6.51 -24.25
N GLY A 122 11.99 5.83 -24.47
CA GLY A 122 13.05 5.65 -23.49
C GLY A 122 12.74 4.64 -22.39
N LEU A 123 11.53 4.04 -22.36
CA LEU A 123 11.15 3.03 -21.36
C LEU A 123 11.91 1.71 -21.49
N LEU A 124 12.37 1.41 -22.71
CA LEU A 124 13.27 0.31 -22.99
C LEU A 124 14.64 0.84 -23.43
N ARG A 125 15.67 0.00 -23.29
CA ARG A 125 16.99 0.22 -23.89
C ARG A 125 17.49 -1.06 -24.57
N GLU A 126 18.26 -0.90 -25.63
CA GLU A 126 18.96 -2.02 -26.28
C GLU A 126 20.30 -2.31 -25.58
N ARG A 127 20.67 -3.59 -25.54
CA ARG A 127 21.93 -4.07 -24.96
C ARG A 127 22.88 -4.52 -26.06
N ALA A 128 23.56 -3.56 -26.68
CA ALA A 128 24.53 -3.81 -27.76
C ALA A 128 25.70 -4.71 -27.31
N ASP A 129 26.05 -4.64 -26.03
CA ASP A 129 27.06 -5.47 -25.37
C ASP A 129 26.68 -6.95 -25.27
N LEU A 130 25.41 -7.29 -25.50
CA LEU A 130 24.89 -8.67 -25.51
C LEU A 130 24.55 -9.15 -26.93
N ALA A 131 25.02 -8.45 -27.97
CA ALA A 131 24.84 -8.88 -29.35
C ALA A 131 25.57 -10.21 -29.62
N PRO A 132 24.91 -11.21 -30.26
CA PRO A 132 25.59 -12.44 -30.66
C PRO A 132 26.78 -12.15 -31.60
N ALA A 133 27.93 -12.77 -31.32
CA ALA A 133 29.12 -12.64 -32.15
C ALA A 133 28.90 -13.27 -33.54
N GLY A 134 29.47 -12.66 -34.58
CA GLY A 134 29.46 -13.22 -35.94
C GLY A 134 28.14 -13.08 -36.72
N ALA A 135 27.18 -12.28 -36.25
CA ALA A 135 25.95 -12.01 -36.99
C ALA A 135 26.22 -11.25 -38.30
N ILE A 136 25.87 -11.84 -39.44
CA ILE A 136 25.91 -11.18 -40.75
C ILE A 136 24.66 -10.32 -40.91
N GLY A 137 24.84 -9.02 -41.22
CA GLY A 137 23.76 -8.05 -41.34
C GLY A 137 23.58 -7.16 -40.09
N ARG A 138 22.44 -6.47 -39.97
CA ARG A 138 22.17 -5.61 -38.79
C ARG A 138 22.08 -6.47 -37.53
N PRO A 139 22.91 -6.25 -36.50
CA PRO A 139 22.91 -7.08 -35.30
C PRO A 139 21.54 -7.13 -34.64
N ARG A 140 21.11 -8.33 -34.25
CA ARG A 140 19.92 -8.52 -33.41
C ARG A 140 20.30 -8.14 -31.99
N LEU A 141 19.73 -7.06 -31.47
CA LEU A 141 20.00 -6.59 -30.11
C LEU A 141 18.87 -7.00 -29.16
N PRO A 142 19.17 -7.62 -28.00
CA PRO A 142 18.19 -7.81 -26.95
C PRO A 142 17.86 -6.46 -26.31
N PHE A 143 16.68 -6.37 -25.70
CA PHE A 143 16.20 -5.18 -25.01
C PHE A 143 15.80 -5.50 -23.57
N GLU A 144 15.81 -4.47 -22.72
CA GLU A 144 15.42 -4.55 -21.32
C GLU A 144 14.77 -3.22 -20.87
N LEU A 145 14.17 -3.21 -19.68
CA LEU A 145 13.66 -1.99 -19.06
C LEU A 145 14.79 -0.96 -18.82
N ASN A 146 14.49 0.31 -19.07
CA ASN A 146 15.38 1.40 -18.73
C ASN A 146 15.17 1.89 -17.29
N THR A 147 15.96 1.38 -16.35
CA THR A 147 15.97 1.84 -14.95
C THR A 147 16.91 3.02 -14.70
N ALA A 148 17.67 3.44 -15.72
CA ALA A 148 18.67 4.49 -15.59
C ALA A 148 18.05 5.89 -15.56
N GLU A 149 16.89 6.09 -16.18
CA GLU A 149 16.32 7.44 -16.35
C GLU A 149 15.08 7.69 -15.50
N TYR A 150 14.23 6.68 -15.30
CA TYR A 150 12.88 6.88 -14.80
C TYR A 150 12.66 6.34 -13.39
N LEU A 151 11.88 7.11 -12.63
CA LEU A 151 11.33 6.73 -11.33
C LEU A 151 9.83 7.04 -11.29
N THR A 152 9.13 6.45 -10.33
CA THR A 152 7.81 6.92 -9.85
C THR A 152 7.89 7.20 -8.35
N VAL A 153 6.91 7.92 -7.81
CA VAL A 153 6.81 8.18 -6.36
C VAL A 153 5.52 7.58 -5.80
N GLY A 154 5.66 6.68 -4.83
CA GLY A 154 4.56 6.13 -4.05
C GLY A 154 4.43 6.84 -2.71
N ILE A 155 3.19 7.11 -2.29
CA ILE A 155 2.83 7.65 -0.98
C ILE A 155 1.82 6.69 -0.35
N HIS A 156 2.18 6.07 0.78
CA HIS A 156 1.21 5.35 1.59
C HIS A 156 0.82 6.19 2.80
N ILE A 157 -0.42 6.68 2.85
CA ILE A 157 -0.92 7.48 3.97
C ILE A 157 -1.55 6.53 4.99
N GLY A 158 -0.82 6.22 6.06
CA GLY A 158 -1.33 5.47 7.21
C GLY A 158 -1.86 6.40 8.30
N LEU A 159 -2.53 5.84 9.32
CA LEU A 159 -3.08 6.63 10.43
C LEU A 159 -2.00 7.34 11.26
N LYS A 160 -0.91 6.65 11.58
CA LYS A 160 0.17 7.17 12.43
C LYS A 160 1.41 7.57 11.62
N VAL A 161 1.67 6.85 10.52
CA VAL A 161 2.88 7.01 9.70
C VAL A 161 2.50 7.08 8.23
N THR A 162 3.08 8.04 7.52
CA THR A 162 3.04 8.16 6.06
C THR A 162 4.39 7.73 5.50
N SER A 163 4.39 6.78 4.57
CA SER A 163 5.60 6.33 3.86
C SER A 163 5.66 7.00 2.50
N ILE A 164 6.81 7.53 2.12
CA ILE A 164 7.04 8.13 0.80
C ILE A 164 8.23 7.39 0.18
N THR A 165 8.03 6.78 -0.97
CA THR A 165 9.01 5.93 -1.63
C THR A 165 9.15 6.27 -3.10
N THR A 166 10.34 6.08 -3.66
CA THR A 166 10.54 6.10 -5.12
C THR A 166 10.79 4.71 -5.63
N HIS A 167 10.24 4.39 -6.80
CA HIS A 167 10.37 3.07 -7.43
C HIS A 167 10.94 3.17 -8.84
N ASP A 168 11.72 2.18 -9.24
CA ASP A 168 12.11 1.98 -10.64
C ASP A 168 11.00 1.26 -11.43
N LEU A 169 11.24 1.04 -12.73
CA LEU A 169 10.29 0.34 -13.61
C LEU A 169 10.14 -1.17 -13.31
N PHE A 170 10.96 -1.75 -12.44
CA PHE A 170 10.78 -3.12 -11.91
C PHE A 170 9.95 -3.14 -10.62
N HIS A 171 9.39 -2.00 -10.19
CA HIS A 171 8.70 -1.86 -8.89
C HIS A 171 9.64 -2.05 -7.69
N ARG A 172 10.96 -1.86 -7.87
CA ARG A 172 11.92 -1.92 -6.76
C ARG A 172 11.99 -0.57 -6.06
N VAL A 173 11.99 -0.58 -4.73
CA VAL A 173 12.18 0.63 -3.93
C VAL A 173 13.62 1.13 -4.10
N VAL A 174 13.78 2.31 -4.66
CA VAL A 174 15.07 2.99 -4.87
C VAL A 174 15.42 3.91 -3.69
N GLY A 175 14.40 4.43 -3.01
CA GLY A 175 14.57 5.20 -1.79
C GLY A 175 13.25 5.31 -1.02
N ALA A 176 13.35 5.49 0.28
CA ALA A 176 12.20 5.57 1.17
C ALA A 176 12.45 6.53 2.32
N ILE A 177 11.42 7.27 2.73
CA ILE A 177 11.33 7.95 4.01
C ILE A 177 10.00 7.64 4.67
N GLN A 178 9.96 7.73 5.99
CA GLN A 178 8.74 7.71 6.77
C GLN A 178 8.64 9.02 7.55
N ILE A 179 7.43 9.56 7.61
CA ILE A 179 7.10 10.73 8.42
C ILE A 179 5.89 10.38 9.29
N PRO A 180 5.75 10.97 10.49
CA PRO A 180 4.48 10.96 11.21
C PRO A 180 3.39 11.51 10.28
N THR A 181 2.23 10.85 10.24
CA THR A 181 1.10 11.38 9.47
C THR A 181 0.66 12.70 10.12
N PRO A 182 0.71 13.84 9.40
CA PRO A 182 0.44 15.14 10.02
C PRO A 182 -1.00 15.24 10.53
N ALA A 183 -1.15 15.55 11.82
CA ALA A 183 -2.42 16.02 12.36
C ALA A 183 -2.60 17.49 12.01
N ALA A 184 -3.74 17.82 11.41
CA ALA A 184 -4.12 19.20 11.07
C ALA A 184 -5.64 19.34 11.16
N ASP A 185 -6.11 20.60 11.15
CA ASP A 185 -7.54 20.90 11.29
C ASP A 185 -8.34 20.49 10.05
N THR A 186 -7.71 20.49 8.87
CA THR A 186 -8.34 20.09 7.62
C THR A 186 -7.53 19.06 6.82
N PRO A 187 -8.19 18.21 6.01
CA PRO A 187 -7.51 17.27 5.13
C PRO A 187 -6.51 17.95 4.19
N GLU A 188 -6.85 19.12 3.64
CA GLU A 188 -6.00 19.87 2.70
C GLU A 188 -4.68 20.30 3.33
N GLN A 189 -4.69 20.67 4.62
CA GLN A 189 -3.47 21.03 5.35
C GLN A 189 -2.56 19.81 5.53
N THR A 190 -3.12 18.66 5.96
CA THR A 190 -2.38 17.39 6.05
C THR A 190 -1.80 16.99 4.70
N LEU A 191 -2.61 17.04 3.64
CA LEU A 191 -2.20 16.68 2.28
C LEU A 191 -1.13 17.62 1.73
N THR A 192 -1.23 18.92 2.00
CA THR A 192 -0.21 19.90 1.61
C THR A 192 1.12 19.60 2.29
N SER A 193 1.11 19.28 3.59
CA SER A 193 2.32 18.91 4.35
C SER A 193 2.97 17.63 3.81
N ILE A 194 2.16 16.61 3.49
CA ILE A 194 2.62 15.37 2.85
C ILE A 194 3.21 15.67 1.48
N GLY A 195 2.53 16.47 0.65
CA GLY A 195 3.00 16.85 -0.69
C GLY A 195 4.33 17.63 -0.66
N LEU A 196 4.50 18.56 0.29
CA LEU A 196 5.76 19.28 0.48
C LEU A 196 6.89 18.35 0.93
N SER A 197 6.58 17.38 1.80
CA SER A 197 7.52 16.34 2.22
C SER A 197 7.94 15.46 1.05
N ALA A 198 7.00 15.07 0.19
CA ALA A 198 7.28 14.33 -1.04
C ALA A 198 8.16 15.14 -2.00
N LYS A 199 7.84 16.43 -2.23
CA LYS A 199 8.64 17.30 -3.08
C LYS A 199 10.07 17.46 -2.59
N ARG A 200 10.26 17.65 -1.27
CA ARG A 200 11.58 17.69 -0.63
C ARG A 200 12.28 16.32 -0.72
N PHE A 201 11.53 15.23 -0.65
CA PHE A 201 12.09 13.90 -0.85
C PHE A 201 12.67 13.74 -2.26
N LEU A 202 11.88 14.13 -3.27
CA LEU A 202 12.21 14.01 -4.68
C LEU A 202 13.40 14.86 -5.14
N SER A 203 13.72 15.96 -4.44
CA SER A 203 14.87 16.81 -4.80
C SER A 203 16.22 16.09 -4.70
N ARG A 204 16.28 14.89 -4.12
CA ARG A 204 17.46 14.01 -4.10
C ARG A 204 17.77 13.38 -5.46
N TRP A 205 16.81 13.33 -6.37
CA TRP A 205 16.91 12.61 -7.65
C TRP A 205 17.17 13.55 -8.83
N GLN A 206 18.30 14.26 -8.81
CA GLN A 206 18.61 15.30 -9.82
C GLN A 206 18.80 14.74 -11.24
N ASN A 207 19.25 13.49 -11.36
CA ASN A 207 19.55 12.84 -12.65
C ASN A 207 18.47 11.81 -13.06
N LYS A 208 17.30 11.83 -12.40
CA LYS A 208 16.19 10.93 -12.71
C LYS A 208 14.96 11.77 -13.01
N ARG A 209 14.13 11.29 -13.92
CA ARG A 209 12.81 11.85 -14.18
C ARG A 209 11.75 11.04 -13.45
N VAL A 210 11.00 11.70 -12.58
CA VAL A 210 9.86 11.08 -11.89
C VAL A 210 8.64 11.22 -12.78
N LEU A 211 8.07 10.10 -13.22
CA LEU A 211 7.01 10.08 -14.23
C LEU A 211 5.61 10.25 -13.65
N TRP A 212 5.37 9.69 -12.46
CA TRP A 212 4.03 9.54 -11.91
C TRP A 212 4.06 9.44 -10.39
N ALA A 213 3.01 9.94 -9.74
CA ALA A 213 2.77 9.77 -8.32
C ALA A 213 1.63 8.78 -8.05
N GLY A 214 1.74 7.96 -7.01
CA GLY A 214 0.69 7.04 -6.58
C GLY A 214 0.42 7.18 -5.11
N VAL A 215 -0.85 7.14 -4.72
CA VAL A 215 -1.28 7.22 -3.31
C VAL A 215 -2.10 6.00 -2.94
N ALA A 216 -1.65 5.29 -1.91
CA ALA A 216 -2.40 4.20 -1.28
C ALA A 216 -2.80 4.62 0.13
N LEU A 217 -4.07 4.49 0.49
CA LEU A 217 -4.57 4.80 1.84
C LEU A 217 -5.82 4.02 2.19
N ALA A 218 -6.08 3.87 3.49
CA ALA A 218 -7.35 3.32 3.96
C ALA A 218 -8.52 4.28 3.68
N GLY A 219 -9.73 3.73 3.67
CA GLY A 219 -10.95 4.46 3.34
C GLY A 219 -11.42 4.25 1.90
N ARG A 220 -12.58 4.84 1.60
CA ARG A 220 -13.21 4.78 0.28
C ARG A 220 -12.58 5.83 -0.63
N VAL A 221 -12.11 5.40 -1.80
CA VAL A 221 -11.57 6.27 -2.84
C VAL A 221 -12.60 6.40 -3.96
N ASP A 222 -12.99 7.65 -4.24
CA ASP A 222 -13.92 8.03 -5.29
C ASP A 222 -13.16 8.54 -6.54
N ASN A 223 -13.93 8.76 -7.62
CA ASN A 223 -13.43 9.39 -8.84
C ASN A 223 -12.68 10.71 -8.56
N GLY A 224 -11.61 10.94 -9.33
CA GLY A 224 -10.75 12.11 -9.12
C GLY A 224 -9.91 12.04 -7.85
N GLY A 225 -9.79 10.85 -7.24
CA GLY A 225 -8.97 10.63 -6.05
C GLY A 225 -9.49 11.37 -4.82
N ARG A 226 -10.80 11.47 -4.65
CA ARG A 226 -11.41 11.99 -3.42
C ARG A 226 -11.55 10.87 -2.40
N VAL A 227 -11.31 11.15 -1.12
CA VAL A 227 -11.25 10.09 -0.10
C VAL A 227 -12.14 10.38 1.09
N SER A 228 -12.92 9.37 1.47
CA SER A 228 -13.65 9.35 2.73
C SER A 228 -13.00 8.34 3.67
N HIS A 229 -12.57 8.81 4.84
CA HIS A 229 -11.83 7.99 5.80
C HIS A 229 -12.32 8.30 7.22
N SER A 230 -13.02 7.34 7.83
CA SER A 230 -13.64 7.50 9.15
C SER A 230 -12.63 7.84 10.26
N ARG A 231 -11.55 7.07 10.40
CA ARG A 231 -10.55 7.29 11.47
C ARG A 231 -9.68 8.56 11.28
N LEU A 232 -9.57 9.10 10.07
CA LEU A 232 -8.97 10.42 9.82
C LEU A 232 -9.99 11.56 9.84
N ASN A 233 -11.28 11.26 10.05
CA ASN A 233 -12.40 12.21 9.96
C ASN A 233 -12.46 12.94 8.61
N TRP A 234 -12.09 12.27 7.51
CA TRP A 234 -12.13 12.84 6.17
C TRP A 234 -13.45 12.51 5.49
N GLN A 235 -14.07 13.52 4.87
CA GLN A 235 -15.26 13.37 4.05
C GLN A 235 -14.97 13.96 2.67
N SER A 236 -14.88 13.10 1.64
CA SER A 236 -14.57 13.51 0.26
C SER A 236 -13.35 14.44 0.14
N ALA A 237 -12.29 14.17 0.92
CA ALA A 237 -11.05 14.94 0.93
C ALA A 237 -10.38 14.91 -0.45
N PRO A 238 -9.91 16.05 -0.99
CA PRO A 238 -9.38 16.15 -2.35
C PRO A 238 -7.93 15.67 -2.47
N VAL A 239 -7.66 14.41 -2.12
CA VAL A 239 -6.31 13.82 -2.06
C VAL A 239 -5.57 13.95 -3.39
N GLY A 240 -6.20 13.51 -4.49
CA GLY A 240 -5.60 13.57 -5.83
C GLY A 240 -5.27 15.00 -6.25
N GLU A 241 -6.25 15.91 -6.18
CA GLU A 241 -6.09 17.30 -6.63
C GLU A 241 -4.99 18.04 -5.86
N VAL A 242 -5.02 17.96 -4.52
CA VAL A 242 -4.05 18.67 -3.67
C VAL A 242 -2.64 18.13 -3.89
N LEU A 243 -2.47 16.80 -3.87
CA LEU A 243 -1.14 16.21 -4.01
C LEU A 243 -0.57 16.40 -5.43
N ALA A 244 -1.38 16.26 -6.48
CA ALA A 244 -0.94 16.55 -7.84
C ALA A 244 -0.49 18.01 -8.00
N SER A 245 -1.25 18.95 -7.43
CA SER A 245 -0.91 20.38 -7.45
C SER A 245 0.40 20.70 -6.72
N VAL A 246 0.61 20.11 -5.54
CA VAL A 246 1.81 20.37 -4.71
C VAL A 246 3.05 19.70 -5.26
N ILE A 247 2.93 18.44 -5.70
CA ILE A 247 4.04 17.63 -6.20
C ILE A 247 4.39 18.03 -7.64
N GLY A 248 3.40 18.44 -8.44
CA GLY A 248 3.57 18.81 -9.84
C GLY A 248 3.69 17.61 -10.77
N LEU A 249 3.03 16.49 -10.43
CA LEU A 249 3.03 15.25 -11.21
C LEU A 249 1.59 14.77 -11.44
N PRO A 250 1.34 14.04 -12.54
CA PRO A 250 0.18 13.15 -12.64
C PRO A 250 0.10 12.22 -11.42
N ILE A 251 -1.11 11.97 -10.92
CA ILE A 251 -1.30 11.15 -9.73
C ILE A 251 -2.43 10.13 -9.88
N SER A 252 -2.22 8.95 -9.31
CA SER A 252 -3.26 7.94 -9.10
C SER A 252 -3.52 7.76 -7.60
N VAL A 253 -4.77 7.51 -7.22
CA VAL A 253 -5.15 7.26 -5.81
C VAL A 253 -5.95 5.97 -5.74
N ALA A 254 -5.62 5.08 -4.80
CA ALA A 254 -6.30 3.80 -4.61
C ALA A 254 -6.50 3.47 -3.12
N SER A 255 -7.49 2.60 -2.85
CA SER A 255 -7.59 1.97 -1.54
C SER A 255 -6.37 1.09 -1.28
N HIS A 256 -5.85 1.14 -0.06
CA HIS A 256 -4.58 0.48 0.24
C HIS A 256 -4.63 -1.05 0.14
N VAL A 257 -5.73 -1.72 0.51
CA VAL A 257 -5.78 -3.19 0.42
C VAL A 257 -5.86 -3.66 -1.04
N GLU A 258 -6.59 -2.92 -1.89
CA GLU A 258 -6.62 -3.15 -3.34
C GLU A 258 -5.23 -2.93 -3.94
N ALA A 259 -4.53 -1.86 -3.53
CA ALA A 259 -3.15 -1.60 -3.94
C ALA A 259 -2.16 -2.67 -3.46
N MET A 260 -2.35 -3.25 -2.27
CA MET A 260 -1.54 -4.36 -1.76
C MET A 260 -1.77 -5.64 -2.57
N ALA A 261 -3.03 -5.94 -2.93
CA ALA A 261 -3.34 -7.05 -3.82
C ALA A 261 -2.73 -6.84 -5.22
N ALA A 262 -2.77 -5.61 -5.74
CA ALA A 262 -2.12 -5.26 -7.01
C ALA A 262 -0.60 -5.44 -6.93
N ALA A 263 0.02 -5.05 -5.81
CA ALA A 263 1.44 -5.27 -5.60
C ALA A 263 1.80 -6.77 -5.56
N GLU A 264 1.00 -7.59 -4.87
CA GLU A 264 1.18 -9.05 -4.85
C GLU A 264 1.07 -9.64 -6.26
N LEU A 265 0.07 -9.21 -7.03
CA LEU A 265 -0.14 -9.62 -8.42
C LEU A 265 1.03 -9.23 -9.34
N LEU A 266 1.64 -8.05 -9.15
CA LEU A 266 2.71 -7.54 -10.00
C LEU A 266 4.10 -8.09 -9.67
N LEU A 267 4.37 -8.29 -8.39
CA LEU A 267 5.70 -8.65 -7.85
C LEU A 267 5.92 -10.15 -7.75
N ASN A 268 4.86 -10.95 -7.68
CA ASN A 268 4.99 -12.39 -7.52
C ASN A 268 4.85 -13.07 -8.90
N PRO A 269 5.95 -13.49 -9.56
CA PRO A 269 5.87 -14.18 -10.85
C PRO A 269 5.15 -15.54 -10.76
N GLN A 270 5.00 -16.10 -9.55
CA GLN A 270 4.12 -17.25 -9.36
C GLN A 270 2.63 -16.89 -9.46
N ALA A 271 2.26 -15.60 -9.55
CA ALA A 271 0.93 -15.19 -10.00
C ALA A 271 0.60 -15.79 -11.38
N GLU A 272 1.60 -15.94 -12.28
CA GLU A 272 1.46 -16.67 -13.54
C GLU A 272 1.38 -18.20 -13.36
N LEU A 273 1.65 -18.75 -12.16
CA LEU A 273 1.40 -20.15 -11.79
C LEU A 273 0.08 -20.33 -11.02
N LEU A 274 -0.52 -19.23 -10.51
CA LEU A 274 -1.92 -19.23 -10.08
C LEU A 274 -2.83 -19.24 -11.32
N VAL A 275 -2.31 -18.77 -12.46
CA VAL A 275 -2.83 -19.03 -13.79
C VAL A 275 -2.29 -20.39 -14.25
N ASP A 276 -3.07 -21.45 -14.21
CA ASP A 276 -2.65 -22.74 -14.79
C ASP A 276 -2.28 -22.49 -16.28
N PRO A 277 -1.16 -23.00 -16.83
CA PRO A 277 -0.82 -22.88 -18.25
C PRO A 277 -1.86 -23.62 -19.12
N GLY A 278 -3.03 -23.02 -19.31
CA GLY A 278 -4.22 -23.64 -19.91
C GLY A 278 -5.56 -23.18 -19.32
N GLN A 279 -5.59 -22.56 -18.14
CA GLN A 279 -6.78 -21.94 -17.55
C GLN A 279 -6.60 -20.42 -17.53
N GLU A 280 -7.57 -19.68 -18.06
CA GLU A 280 -7.58 -18.23 -17.97
C GLU A 280 -7.74 -17.79 -16.50
N GLY A 281 -6.63 -17.39 -15.87
CA GLY A 281 -6.60 -16.46 -14.75
C GLY A 281 -6.98 -17.02 -13.38
N GLY A 282 -5.98 -17.35 -12.54
CA GLY A 282 -6.20 -17.68 -11.13
C GLY A 282 -6.83 -16.56 -10.32
N SER A 283 -7.35 -16.94 -9.16
CA SER A 283 -8.02 -16.09 -8.20
C SER A 283 -7.33 -16.11 -6.85
N PHE A 284 -7.26 -14.97 -6.17
CA PHE A 284 -6.85 -14.93 -4.79
C PHE A 284 -7.59 -13.87 -3.98
N VAL A 285 -7.75 -14.13 -2.69
CA VAL A 285 -8.15 -13.11 -1.72
C VAL A 285 -6.90 -12.63 -0.98
N TYR A 286 -6.63 -11.33 -1.04
CA TYR A 286 -5.66 -10.69 -0.16
C TYR A 286 -6.36 -10.28 1.14
N PHE A 287 -5.99 -10.91 2.25
CA PHE A 287 -6.52 -10.59 3.59
C PHE A 287 -5.48 -9.79 4.35
N TYR A 288 -5.76 -8.51 4.60
CA TYR A 288 -4.86 -7.60 5.29
C TYR A 288 -5.26 -7.42 6.75
N ALA A 289 -4.29 -7.51 7.67
CA ALA A 289 -4.47 -7.13 9.07
C ALA A 289 -3.23 -6.42 9.64
N ARG A 290 -3.44 -5.23 10.20
CA ARG A 290 -2.48 -4.48 11.03
C ARG A 290 -3.23 -3.55 11.97
N GLU A 291 -3.22 -2.24 11.69
CA GLU A 291 -4.00 -1.21 12.39
C GLU A 291 -5.41 -1.13 11.82
N THR A 292 -5.57 -1.52 10.55
CA THR A 292 -6.85 -1.74 9.88
C THR A 292 -6.96 -3.19 9.42
N VAL A 293 -8.18 -3.65 9.18
CA VAL A 293 -8.48 -4.98 8.63
C VAL A 293 -9.31 -4.82 7.36
N GLY A 294 -8.88 -5.47 6.29
CA GLY A 294 -9.58 -5.37 5.01
C GLY A 294 -9.23 -6.52 4.08
N ILE A 295 -9.99 -6.65 3.00
CA ILE A 295 -9.75 -7.64 1.97
C ILE A 295 -9.76 -7.02 0.58
N ALA A 296 -9.10 -7.67 -0.36
CA ALA A 296 -9.26 -7.42 -1.78
C ALA A 296 -9.31 -8.76 -2.52
N PHE A 297 -10.14 -8.84 -3.55
CA PHE A 297 -10.27 -10.03 -4.37
C PHE A 297 -9.64 -9.78 -5.74
N THR A 298 -8.85 -10.73 -6.22
CA THR A 298 -8.23 -10.70 -7.54
C THR A 298 -8.69 -11.90 -8.34
N VAL A 299 -9.07 -11.68 -9.58
CA VAL A 299 -9.50 -12.71 -10.54
C VAL A 299 -9.01 -12.32 -11.93
N GLY A 300 -8.55 -13.27 -12.73
CA GLY A 300 -8.17 -12.96 -14.12
C GLY A 300 -7.01 -11.97 -14.26
N GLY A 301 -6.14 -11.87 -13.25
CA GLY A 301 -5.08 -10.86 -13.22
C GLY A 301 -5.60 -9.42 -13.05
N SER A 302 -6.78 -9.24 -12.45
CA SER A 302 -7.35 -7.93 -12.11
C SER A 302 -7.79 -7.89 -10.66
N VAL A 303 -7.42 -6.84 -9.92
CA VAL A 303 -8.03 -6.56 -8.62
C VAL A 303 -9.47 -6.09 -8.85
N TYR A 304 -10.42 -6.60 -8.08
CA TYR A 304 -11.80 -6.17 -8.11
C TYR A 304 -11.96 -4.86 -7.34
N THR A 305 -12.25 -3.77 -8.06
CA THR A 305 -12.45 -2.42 -7.53
C THR A 305 -13.90 -1.94 -7.76
N PRO A 306 -14.84 -2.29 -6.88
CA PRO A 306 -16.25 -1.97 -7.08
C PRO A 306 -16.55 -0.47 -6.92
N THR A 307 -17.55 0.03 -7.65
CA THR A 307 -18.00 1.44 -7.56
C THR A 307 -18.59 1.81 -6.18
N ALA A 308 -19.04 0.80 -5.43
CA ALA A 308 -19.48 0.94 -4.05
C ALA A 308 -18.32 1.18 -3.05
N GLY A 309 -17.06 1.05 -3.49
CA GLY A 309 -15.88 1.20 -2.63
C GLY A 309 -15.37 -0.16 -2.12
N PRO A 310 -14.18 -0.18 -1.51
CA PRO A 310 -13.50 -1.42 -1.14
C PRO A 310 -14.33 -2.25 -0.14
N PRO A 311 -14.17 -3.58 -0.10
CA PRO A 311 -14.84 -4.41 0.90
C PRO A 311 -14.50 -3.98 2.33
N GLU A 312 -15.53 -3.73 3.14
CA GLU A 312 -15.39 -3.32 4.54
C GLU A 312 -15.74 -4.46 5.50
N ILE A 313 -14.72 -5.13 6.05
CA ILE A 313 -14.93 -6.28 6.97
C ILE A 313 -14.61 -5.96 8.43
N GLY A 314 -14.04 -4.79 8.72
CA GLY A 314 -13.62 -4.43 10.08
C GLY A 314 -14.74 -4.42 11.12
N HIS A 315 -16.00 -4.28 10.69
CA HIS A 315 -17.18 -4.30 11.56
C HIS A 315 -17.75 -5.71 11.78
N PHE A 316 -17.23 -6.74 11.12
CA PHE A 316 -17.73 -8.11 11.28
C PHE A 316 -17.55 -8.59 12.73
N PRO A 317 -18.35 -9.58 13.19
CA PRO A 317 -18.22 -10.10 14.54
C PRO A 317 -16.83 -10.71 14.77
N ALA A 318 -16.16 -10.31 15.86
CA ALA A 318 -14.89 -10.94 16.27
C ALA A 318 -15.08 -12.35 16.88
N GLY A 319 -16.32 -12.66 17.29
CA GLY A 319 -16.63 -13.83 18.10
C GLY A 319 -16.29 -13.60 19.58
N ARG A 320 -16.24 -14.68 20.35
CA ARG A 320 -15.85 -14.62 21.77
C ARG A 320 -14.35 -14.38 21.89
N THR A 321 -13.98 -13.49 22.81
CA THR A 321 -12.61 -13.22 23.25
C THR A 321 -12.53 -13.26 24.78
N GLU A 322 -11.35 -13.59 25.30
CA GLU A 322 -11.01 -13.66 26.72
C GLU A 322 -10.08 -12.53 27.14
N LEU A 323 -9.04 -12.23 26.33
CA LEU A 323 -8.05 -11.18 26.61
C LEU A 323 -8.21 -9.99 25.66
N LEU A 324 -8.51 -10.25 24.39
CA LEU A 324 -8.78 -9.22 23.38
C LEU A 324 -10.14 -8.55 23.58
N ASP A 325 -10.30 -7.38 22.95
CA ASP A 325 -11.51 -6.55 23.00
C ASP A 325 -11.94 -6.16 24.43
N PRO A 326 -11.05 -5.59 25.27
CA PRO A 326 -11.39 -5.20 26.65
C PRO A 326 -12.55 -4.18 26.71
N HIS A 327 -12.75 -3.43 25.64
CA HIS A 327 -13.84 -2.46 25.49
C HIS A 327 -15.16 -3.06 25.00
N ARG A 328 -15.20 -4.38 24.77
CA ARG A 328 -16.40 -5.15 24.34
C ARG A 328 -17.07 -4.56 23.09
N THR A 329 -16.27 -4.17 22.10
CA THR A 329 -16.75 -3.64 20.83
C THR A 329 -17.50 -4.69 20.00
N GLY A 330 -17.13 -5.96 20.13
CA GLY A 330 -17.64 -7.10 19.36
C GLY A 330 -17.24 -7.09 17.88
N ARG A 331 -16.35 -6.19 17.46
CA ARG A 331 -16.00 -5.96 16.04
C ARG A 331 -14.58 -6.41 15.74
N LEU A 332 -14.39 -6.98 14.55
CA LEU A 332 -13.14 -7.58 14.10
C LEU A 332 -11.95 -6.62 14.17
N GLU A 333 -12.02 -5.45 13.54
CA GLU A 333 -10.89 -4.52 13.46
C GLU A 333 -10.48 -3.96 14.82
N PRO A 334 -11.37 -3.39 15.66
CA PRO A 334 -10.99 -2.94 16.99
C PRO A 334 -10.38 -4.06 17.85
N THR A 335 -10.83 -5.30 17.68
CA THR A 335 -10.33 -6.48 18.43
C THR A 335 -8.91 -6.85 18.02
N VAL A 336 -8.62 -6.91 16.72
CA VAL A 336 -7.35 -7.48 16.20
C VAL A 336 -6.37 -6.41 15.69
N SER A 337 -6.71 -5.13 15.77
CA SER A 337 -5.82 -4.04 15.38
C SER A 337 -4.60 -3.96 16.30
N ASP A 338 -3.50 -3.33 15.83
CA ASP A 338 -2.35 -3.04 16.69
C ASP A 338 -2.76 -2.25 17.96
N THR A 339 -3.66 -1.29 17.80
CA THR A 339 -4.26 -0.55 18.93
C THR A 339 -5.07 -1.47 19.85
N GLY A 340 -5.88 -2.37 19.31
CA GLY A 340 -6.65 -3.34 20.10
C GLY A 340 -5.79 -4.31 20.91
N VAL A 341 -4.67 -4.76 20.34
CA VAL A 341 -3.68 -5.62 21.02
C VAL A 341 -2.99 -4.87 22.17
N VAL A 342 -2.64 -3.60 21.95
CA VAL A 342 -2.08 -2.72 22.98
C VAL A 342 -3.08 -2.51 24.12
N ASP A 343 -4.33 -2.19 23.80
CA ASP A 343 -5.38 -2.00 24.81
C ASP A 343 -5.60 -3.26 25.65
N ALA A 344 -5.62 -4.44 25.01
CA ALA A 344 -5.72 -5.73 25.68
C ALA A 344 -4.54 -5.99 26.63
N ALA A 345 -3.31 -5.70 26.19
CA ALA A 345 -2.12 -5.87 27.00
C ALA A 345 -2.11 -4.95 28.23
N ILE A 346 -2.51 -3.68 28.06
CA ILE A 346 -2.65 -2.73 29.18
C ILE A 346 -3.74 -3.19 30.15
N ALA A 347 -4.90 -3.63 29.64
CA ALA A 347 -5.99 -4.14 30.46
C ALA A 347 -5.58 -5.41 31.26
N ALA A 348 -4.66 -6.21 30.71
CA ALA A 348 -4.08 -7.37 31.37
C ALA A 348 -2.93 -7.04 32.34
N GLY A 349 -2.62 -5.75 32.55
CA GLY A 349 -1.62 -5.29 33.50
C GLY A 349 -0.18 -5.22 32.98
N LEU A 350 0.02 -5.32 31.66
CA LEU A 350 1.35 -5.14 31.05
C LEU A 350 1.67 -3.64 30.87
N ALA A 351 2.88 -3.24 31.26
CA ALA A 351 3.38 -1.89 31.05
C ALA A 351 4.01 -1.79 29.64
N ILE A 352 3.22 -1.40 28.65
CA ILE A 352 3.60 -1.29 27.24
C ILE A 352 3.02 -0.02 26.61
N GLU A 353 3.60 0.43 25.50
CA GLU A 353 3.11 1.60 24.75
C GLU A 353 2.74 1.23 23.31
N THR A 354 3.38 0.20 22.76
CA THR A 354 3.28 -0.17 21.36
C THR A 354 3.04 -1.67 21.19
N VAL A 355 2.53 -2.06 20.01
CA VAL A 355 2.37 -3.47 19.66
C VAL A 355 3.73 -4.18 19.62
N GLU A 356 4.80 -3.47 19.24
CA GLU A 356 6.17 -3.98 19.22
C GLU A 356 6.62 -4.42 20.62
N ASP A 357 6.26 -3.69 21.67
CA ASP A 357 6.54 -4.08 23.05
C ASP A 357 5.86 -5.41 23.41
N VAL A 358 4.63 -5.63 22.93
CA VAL A 358 3.91 -6.90 23.11
C VAL A 358 4.62 -8.05 22.41
N HIS A 359 5.10 -7.84 21.18
CA HIS A 359 5.91 -8.83 20.45
C HIS A 359 7.22 -9.14 21.20
N GLN A 360 7.91 -8.12 21.72
CA GLN A 360 9.15 -8.29 22.48
C GLN A 360 8.94 -9.05 23.78
N LEU A 361 7.90 -8.72 24.55
CA LEU A 361 7.55 -9.45 25.77
C LEU A 361 7.20 -10.92 25.49
N ALA A 362 6.44 -11.18 24.43
CA ALA A 362 6.11 -12.54 24.02
C ALA A 362 7.36 -13.34 23.63
N ALA A 363 8.29 -12.72 22.90
CA ALA A 363 9.58 -13.33 22.54
C ALA A 363 10.48 -13.57 23.77
N ALA A 364 10.39 -12.73 24.80
CA ALA A 364 11.06 -12.90 26.08
C ALA A 364 10.39 -13.94 27.01
N GLY A 365 9.30 -14.58 26.58
CA GLY A 365 8.63 -15.65 27.32
C GLY A 365 7.51 -15.20 28.26
N ASN A 366 6.99 -13.97 28.12
CA ASN A 366 5.83 -13.53 28.88
C ASN A 366 4.56 -14.25 28.40
N ASP A 367 3.92 -15.03 29.28
CA ASP A 367 2.76 -15.86 28.94
C ASP A 367 1.52 -15.04 28.55
N VAL A 368 1.29 -13.89 29.18
CA VAL A 368 0.14 -13.02 28.88
C VAL A 368 0.28 -12.43 27.48
N ALA A 369 1.45 -11.90 27.14
CA ALA A 369 1.72 -11.36 25.80
C ALA A 369 1.58 -12.44 24.72
N ARG A 370 2.07 -13.67 24.99
CA ARG A 370 1.88 -14.81 24.09
C ARG A 370 0.41 -15.16 23.92
N ALA A 371 -0.36 -15.21 25.01
CA ALA A 371 -1.78 -15.53 24.98
C ALA A 371 -2.59 -14.51 24.15
N ILE A 372 -2.30 -13.21 24.30
CA ILE A 372 -2.92 -12.14 23.51
C ILE A 372 -2.63 -12.32 22.00
N LEU A 373 -1.38 -12.59 21.63
CA LEU A 373 -1.01 -12.80 20.22
C LEU A 373 -1.60 -14.11 19.66
N THR A 374 -1.70 -15.15 20.48
CA THR A 374 -2.37 -16.41 20.12
C THR A 374 -3.85 -16.17 19.88
N GLU A 375 -4.55 -15.47 20.77
CA GLU A 375 -5.97 -15.15 20.59
C GLU A 375 -6.21 -14.28 19.35
N ARG A 376 -5.33 -13.30 19.08
CA ARG A 376 -5.37 -12.51 17.83
C ARG A 376 -5.33 -13.41 16.61
N ALA A 377 -4.43 -14.40 16.60
CA ALA A 377 -4.31 -15.36 15.52
C ALA A 377 -5.54 -16.25 15.35
N GLU A 378 -6.21 -16.63 16.44
CA GLU A 378 -7.46 -17.40 16.38
C GLU A 378 -8.61 -16.59 15.79
N VAL A 379 -8.80 -15.34 16.23
CA VAL A 379 -9.81 -14.42 15.69
C VAL A 379 -9.58 -14.19 14.20
N LEU A 380 -8.34 -13.89 13.80
CA LEU A 380 -7.96 -13.69 12.41
C LEU A 380 -8.17 -14.94 11.57
N GLY A 381 -7.77 -16.12 12.07
CA GLY A 381 -7.93 -17.38 11.34
C GLY A 381 -9.40 -17.74 11.10
N ARG A 382 -10.30 -17.48 12.07
CA ARG A 382 -11.74 -17.63 11.86
C ARG A 382 -12.26 -16.68 10.78
N ALA A 383 -11.89 -15.41 10.83
CA ALA A 383 -12.30 -14.43 9.82
C ALA A 383 -11.81 -14.83 8.42
N VAL A 384 -10.55 -15.26 8.30
CA VAL A 384 -9.99 -15.78 7.05
C VAL A 384 -10.78 -16.99 6.55
N GLY A 385 -11.11 -17.96 7.42
CA GLY A 385 -11.90 -19.14 7.06
C GLY A 385 -13.27 -18.78 6.47
N LEU A 386 -14.02 -17.90 7.15
CA LEU A 386 -15.33 -17.43 6.68
C LEU A 386 -15.25 -16.72 5.32
N ILE A 387 -14.30 -15.79 5.16
CA ILE A 387 -14.10 -15.07 3.89
C ILE A 387 -13.69 -16.04 2.78
N SER A 388 -12.84 -17.02 3.09
CA SER A 388 -12.41 -18.03 2.12
C SER A 388 -13.58 -18.87 1.59
N ASP A 389 -14.56 -19.19 2.45
CA ASP A 389 -15.75 -19.94 2.04
C ASP A 389 -16.72 -19.11 1.19
N ILE A 390 -16.77 -17.79 1.40
CA ILE A 390 -17.61 -16.89 0.59
C ILE A 390 -17.05 -16.73 -0.83
N PHE A 391 -15.75 -16.44 -0.95
CA PHE A 391 -15.12 -16.16 -2.25
C PHE A 391 -14.64 -17.40 -3.00
N ASN A 392 -14.38 -18.49 -2.25
CA ASN A 392 -13.80 -19.73 -2.75
C ASN A 392 -12.61 -19.53 -3.72
N PRO A 393 -11.57 -18.76 -3.33
CA PRO A 393 -10.45 -18.47 -4.22
C PRO A 393 -9.50 -19.67 -4.36
N ASP A 394 -8.65 -19.65 -5.39
CA ASP A 394 -7.56 -20.63 -5.54
C ASP A 394 -6.54 -20.47 -4.40
N HIS A 395 -6.28 -19.23 -3.99
CA HIS A 395 -5.34 -18.90 -2.91
C HIS A 395 -5.86 -17.81 -1.97
N VAL A 396 -5.41 -17.86 -0.72
CA VAL A 396 -5.55 -16.77 0.25
C VAL A 396 -4.18 -16.25 0.59
N VAL A 397 -3.97 -14.95 0.41
CA VAL A 397 -2.72 -14.27 0.74
C VAL A 397 -2.94 -13.43 2.00
N LEU A 398 -2.23 -13.78 3.07
CA LEU A 398 -2.24 -13.07 4.35
C LEU A 398 -1.20 -11.95 4.32
N GLY A 399 -1.67 -10.70 4.39
CA GLY A 399 -0.86 -9.50 4.36
C GLY A 399 -0.92 -8.69 5.64
N GLY A 400 0.17 -7.97 5.93
CA GLY A 400 0.26 -7.09 7.09
C GLY A 400 0.94 -7.72 8.30
N GLN A 401 1.37 -6.83 9.19
CA GLN A 401 2.23 -7.13 10.33
C GLN A 401 1.60 -8.07 11.35
N ALA A 402 0.27 -8.16 11.40
CA ALA A 402 -0.41 -9.15 12.25
C ALA A 402 -0.01 -10.60 11.92
N PHE A 403 0.44 -10.86 10.68
CA PHE A 403 0.93 -12.16 10.24
C PHE A 403 2.46 -12.22 10.15
N THR A 404 3.13 -11.15 9.73
CA THR A 404 4.57 -11.17 9.45
C THR A 404 5.43 -10.99 10.70
N ASP A 405 4.94 -10.29 11.72
CA ASP A 405 5.72 -9.92 12.91
C ASP A 405 5.53 -10.92 14.06
N ALA A 406 4.61 -11.88 13.90
CA ALA A 406 4.41 -13.02 14.79
C ALA A 406 4.36 -14.35 14.01
N PRO A 407 5.43 -14.76 13.31
CA PRO A 407 5.42 -15.99 12.53
C PRO A 407 5.12 -17.25 13.38
N SER A 408 5.41 -17.21 14.68
CA SER A 408 5.10 -18.28 15.62
C SER A 408 3.59 -18.54 15.81
N THR A 409 2.72 -17.58 15.48
CA THR A 409 1.26 -17.73 15.60
C THR A 409 0.60 -18.22 14.31
N LEU A 410 1.32 -18.30 13.19
CA LEU A 410 0.77 -18.77 11.91
C LEU A 410 0.22 -20.21 11.95
N PRO A 411 0.80 -21.17 12.70
CA PRO A 411 0.17 -22.47 12.91
C PRO A 411 -1.22 -22.36 13.56
N VAL A 412 -1.42 -21.36 14.43
CA VAL A 412 -2.71 -21.08 15.08
C VAL A 412 -3.70 -20.50 14.08
N VAL A 413 -3.27 -19.53 13.26
CA VAL A 413 -4.08 -19.00 12.14
C VAL A 413 -4.54 -20.14 11.24
N ALA A 414 -3.61 -20.98 10.78
CA ALA A 414 -3.92 -22.08 9.89
C ALA A 414 -4.85 -23.12 10.53
N ARG A 415 -4.72 -23.39 11.84
CA ARG A 415 -5.64 -24.25 12.58
C ARG A 415 -7.05 -23.64 12.58
N ALA A 416 -7.19 -22.38 12.99
CA ALA A 416 -8.47 -21.70 13.06
C ALA A 416 -9.15 -21.58 11.68
N VAL A 417 -8.38 -21.36 10.60
CA VAL A 417 -8.91 -21.41 9.23
C VAL A 417 -9.51 -22.79 8.92
N ARG A 418 -8.80 -23.89 9.21
CA ARG A 418 -9.28 -25.26 8.97
C ARG A 418 -10.49 -25.64 9.82
N GLU A 419 -10.57 -25.14 11.04
CA GLU A 419 -11.71 -25.41 11.94
C GLU A 419 -12.95 -24.62 11.54
N THR A 420 -12.78 -23.52 10.79
CA THR A 420 -13.87 -22.64 10.37
C THR A 420 -14.36 -22.94 8.96
N SER A 421 -13.44 -23.22 8.04
CA SER A 421 -13.74 -23.50 6.63
C SER A 421 -14.19 -24.95 6.45
N VAL A 422 -15.25 -25.17 5.66
CA VAL A 422 -15.70 -26.53 5.30
C VAL A 422 -14.89 -27.13 4.15
N SER A 423 -14.01 -26.35 3.50
CA SER A 423 -13.17 -26.83 2.40
C SER A 423 -11.96 -27.58 2.93
N GLU A 424 -11.77 -28.82 2.45
CA GLU A 424 -10.70 -29.71 2.91
C GLU A 424 -9.28 -29.21 2.55
N ARG A 425 -9.16 -28.34 1.54
CA ARG A 425 -7.87 -27.81 1.06
C ARG A 425 -7.97 -26.33 0.75
N ARG A 426 -7.47 -25.50 1.67
CA ARG A 426 -7.23 -24.06 1.45
C ARG A 426 -5.72 -23.83 1.32
N ASP A 427 -5.30 -23.24 0.20
CA ASP A 427 -3.93 -22.75 0.05
C ASP A 427 -3.84 -21.34 0.65
N VAL A 428 -3.22 -21.26 1.83
CA VAL A 428 -3.05 -20.02 2.58
C VAL A 428 -1.57 -19.70 2.65
N ARG A 429 -1.21 -18.52 2.14
CA ARG A 429 0.18 -18.06 2.01
C ARG A 429 0.36 -16.74 2.72
N VAL A 430 1.55 -16.48 3.26
CA VAL A 430 1.89 -15.15 3.76
C VAL A 430 2.48 -14.32 2.62
N SER A 431 2.04 -13.07 2.48
CA SER A 431 2.53 -12.16 1.45
C SER A 431 4.04 -11.98 1.57
N ARG A 432 4.71 -12.00 0.41
CA ARG A 432 6.18 -11.84 0.32
C ARG A 432 6.64 -10.41 0.56
N SER A 433 5.71 -9.46 0.50
CA SER A 433 6.00 -8.03 0.70
C SER A 433 6.45 -7.71 2.13
N GLY A 434 6.12 -8.57 3.11
CA GLY A 434 6.57 -8.44 4.50
C GLY A 434 6.31 -7.06 5.08
N ALA A 435 7.29 -6.55 5.83
CA ALA A 435 7.27 -5.21 6.42
C ALA A 435 7.25 -4.06 5.38
N THR A 436 7.50 -4.34 4.10
CA THR A 436 7.48 -3.32 3.03
C THR A 436 6.13 -3.21 2.32
N VAL A 437 5.11 -3.95 2.76
CA VAL A 437 3.79 -4.02 2.10
C VAL A 437 3.16 -2.66 1.79
N GLN A 438 3.28 -1.69 2.70
CA GLN A 438 2.79 -0.33 2.47
C GLN A 438 3.55 0.39 1.33
N GLN A 439 4.87 0.18 1.24
CA GLN A 439 5.71 0.75 0.18
C GLN A 439 5.37 0.10 -1.17
N GLN A 440 5.23 -1.22 -1.19
CA GLN A 440 4.87 -1.96 -2.40
C GLN A 440 3.49 -1.56 -2.91
N ALA A 441 2.51 -1.40 -2.02
CA ALA A 441 1.17 -0.91 -2.39
C ALA A 441 1.24 0.48 -3.04
N ALA A 442 1.96 1.42 -2.42
CA ALA A 442 2.13 2.75 -2.98
C ALA A 442 2.86 2.73 -4.35
N GLY A 443 3.84 1.84 -4.50
CA GLY A 443 4.52 1.61 -5.78
C GLY A 443 3.63 1.02 -6.86
N ALA A 444 2.74 0.09 -6.50
CA ALA A 444 1.78 -0.48 -7.44
C ALA A 444 0.88 0.62 -8.01
N VAL A 445 0.39 1.53 -7.16
CA VAL A 445 -0.44 2.67 -7.60
C VAL A 445 0.37 3.65 -8.46
N SER A 446 1.63 3.92 -8.12
CA SER A 446 2.45 4.89 -8.86
C SER A 446 2.90 4.35 -10.22
N LEU A 447 3.03 3.03 -10.37
CA LEU A 447 3.42 2.38 -11.62
C LEU A 447 2.22 1.95 -12.48
N ASP A 448 1.00 1.92 -11.93
CA ASP A 448 -0.19 1.40 -12.59
C ASP A 448 -0.44 2.02 -13.97
N ALA A 449 -0.34 3.35 -14.10
CA ALA A 449 -0.52 4.04 -15.38
C ALA A 449 0.51 3.59 -16.43
N ILE A 450 1.78 3.44 -16.02
CA ILE A 450 2.89 3.03 -16.89
C ILE A 450 2.75 1.55 -17.27
N TYR A 451 2.31 0.70 -16.35
CA TYR A 451 2.08 -0.72 -16.62
C TYR A 451 0.81 -0.97 -17.42
N SER A 452 -0.17 -0.06 -17.36
CA SER A 452 -1.44 -0.19 -18.06
C SER A 452 -1.37 0.32 -19.50
N ASP A 453 -0.82 1.52 -19.70
CA ASP A 453 -0.57 2.13 -21.01
C ASP A 453 0.72 2.97 -20.99
N PRO A 454 1.89 2.35 -21.23
CA PRO A 454 3.17 3.03 -21.08
C PRO A 454 3.36 4.23 -22.01
N ILE A 455 2.77 4.20 -23.20
CA ILE A 455 2.93 5.28 -24.19
C ILE A 455 2.06 6.46 -23.81
N GLU A 456 0.81 6.21 -23.40
CA GLU A 456 -0.09 7.26 -22.94
C GLU A 456 0.36 7.86 -21.60
N ALA A 457 0.86 7.04 -20.67
CA ALA A 457 1.37 7.53 -19.40
C ALA A 457 2.55 8.50 -19.59
N LEU A 458 3.46 8.21 -20.55
CA LEU A 458 4.57 9.13 -20.81
C LEU A 458 4.12 10.44 -21.42
N SER A 459 3.16 10.44 -22.35
CA SER A 459 2.69 11.68 -22.98
C SER A 459 2.00 12.62 -22.00
N ARG A 460 1.43 12.08 -20.92
CA ARG A 460 0.81 12.87 -19.82
C ARG A 460 1.82 13.35 -18.77
N SER A 461 3.03 12.80 -18.77
CA SER A 461 4.14 13.15 -17.86
C SER A 461 5.16 14.11 -18.47
N LEU A 462 5.00 14.43 -19.77
CA LEU A 462 5.75 15.41 -20.55
C LEU A 462 4.92 16.69 -20.67
#